data_AF-A0A934SQT5-F1
#
_entry.id   AF-A0A934SQT5-F1
#
_cell.length_a   1.000
_cell.length_b   1.000
_cell.length_c   1.000
_cell.angle_alpha   90.00
_cell.angle_beta   90.00
_cell.angle_gamma   90.00
#
_symmetry.space_group_name_H-M   'P 1'
#
loop_
_entity.id
_entity.type
_entity.pdbx_description
1 polymer ?
#
loop_
_entity_poly.entity_id
_entity_poly.type
_entity_poly.pdbx_seq_one_letter_code
_entity_poly.pdbx_strand_id
1 'polypeptide(L)'
;MAELDPKLARALITTLRSAAMHAGHGGTNLAWREQRDRWIDQLDPSFGAPDLAFDDVRELVAFLGDSSPSRESRMSAAEWSASVDSIVTRLLSALR
;
A
#
# COMPACT_ATOMS: atom_id res chain seq x y z
N MET A 1 7.57 12.82 9.97
CA MET A 1 6.20 12.32 10.20
C MET A 1 5.36 12.97 9.12
N ALA A 2 4.65 12.16 8.33
CA ALA A 2 3.83 12.64 7.22
C ALA A 2 2.38 12.36 7.54
N GLU A 3 1.62 13.44 7.77
CA GLU A 3 0.17 13.36 7.84
C GLU A 3 -0.38 13.13 6.43
N LEU A 4 -1.06 12.00 6.23
CA LEU A 4 -1.62 11.65 4.94
C LEU A 4 -2.97 12.33 4.74
N ASP A 5 -3.10 13.01 3.59
CA ASP A 5 -4.40 13.49 3.12
C ASP A 5 -5.40 12.30 3.01
N PRO A 6 -6.67 12.45 3.41
CA PRO A 6 -7.66 11.38 3.36
C PRO A 6 -7.85 10.75 1.99
N LYS A 7 -7.61 11.49 0.89
CA LYS A 7 -7.68 10.94 -0.47
C LYS A 7 -6.50 10.02 -0.76
N LEU A 8 -5.29 10.35 -0.32
CA LEU A 8 -4.12 9.48 -0.43
C LEU A 8 -4.30 8.21 0.41
N ALA A 9 -4.76 8.34 1.66
CA ALA A 9 -5.06 7.20 2.53
C ALA A 9 -6.07 6.23 1.89
N ARG A 10 -7.18 6.74 1.34
CA ARG A 10 -8.18 5.93 0.64
C ARG A 10 -7.64 5.27 -0.63
N ALA A 11 -6.80 5.98 -1.39
CA ALA A 11 -6.17 5.41 -2.58
C ALA A 11 -5.23 4.26 -2.21
N LEU A 12 -4.42 4.42 -1.16
CA LEU A 12 -3.56 3.37 -0.62
C LEU A 12 -4.37 2.14 -0.18
N ILE A 13 -5.43 2.32 0.61
CA ILE A 13 -6.31 1.22 1.04
C ILE A 13 -6.89 0.50 -0.17
N THR A 14 -7.30 1.23 -1.20
CA THR A 14 -7.85 0.65 -2.44
C THR A 14 -6.80 -0.20 -3.15
N THR A 15 -5.58 0.31 -3.29
CA THR A 15 -4.46 -0.43 -3.90
C THR A 15 -4.08 -1.66 -3.09
N LEU A 16 -4.02 -1.54 -1.76
CA LEU A 16 -3.75 -2.68 -0.86
C LEU A 16 -4.83 -3.77 -1.00
N ARG A 17 -6.11 -3.40 -1.08
CA ARG A 17 -7.21 -4.35 -1.30
C ARG A 17 -7.13 -5.04 -2.66
N SER A 18 -6.58 -4.38 -3.66
CA SER A 18 -6.31 -4.94 -5.00
C SER A 18 -5.02 -5.75 -5.06
N ALA A 19 -4.22 -5.78 -4.00
CA ALA A 19 -2.95 -6.51 -3.96
C ALA A 19 -3.15 -8.01 -3.73
N ALA A 20 -2.21 -8.79 -4.25
CA ALA A 20 -1.98 -10.19 -3.94
C ALA A 20 -0.49 -10.45 -3.72
N MET A 21 -0.18 -11.48 -2.95
CA MET A 21 1.18 -11.96 -2.73
C MET A 21 1.83 -12.31 -4.08
N HIS A 22 3.03 -11.78 -4.33
CA HIS A 22 3.83 -12.15 -5.48
C HIS A 22 4.36 -13.58 -5.33
N ALA A 23 4.49 -14.31 -6.45
CA ALA A 23 4.91 -15.72 -6.43
C ALA A 23 6.35 -15.93 -5.89
N GLY A 24 7.17 -14.89 -5.88
CA GLY A 24 8.54 -14.89 -5.34
C GLY A 24 8.66 -14.49 -3.87
N HIS A 25 7.55 -14.17 -3.19
CA HIS A 25 7.60 -13.76 -1.78
C HIS A 25 8.00 -14.94 -0.88
N GLY A 26 9.02 -14.76 -0.05
CA GLY A 26 9.58 -15.81 0.82
C GLY A 26 8.74 -16.22 2.03
N GLY A 27 7.54 -15.65 2.17
CA GLY A 27 6.61 -15.87 3.30
C GLY A 27 5.43 -16.79 2.98
N THR A 28 4.50 -16.90 3.93
CA THR A 28 3.21 -17.58 3.70
C THR A 28 2.16 -16.59 3.23
N ASN A 29 1.14 -17.08 2.50
CA ASN A 29 0.01 -16.25 2.08
C ASN A 29 -0.75 -15.65 3.28
N LEU A 30 -0.84 -16.39 4.39
CA LEU A 30 -1.47 -15.90 5.62
C LEU A 30 -0.69 -14.71 6.21
N ALA A 31 0.61 -14.86 6.42
CA ALA A 31 1.45 -13.78 6.97
C ALA A 31 1.43 -12.53 6.09
N TRP A 32 1.43 -12.70 4.76
CA TRP A 32 1.30 -11.60 3.82
C TRP A 32 -0.06 -10.88 3.96
N ARG A 33 -1.17 -11.63 4.10
CA ARG A 33 -2.51 -11.06 4.31
C ARG A 33 -2.60 -10.29 5.62
N GLU A 34 -2.05 -10.84 6.69
CA GLU A 34 -2.01 -10.17 8.00
C GLU A 34 -1.23 -8.85 7.93
N GLN A 35 -0.12 -8.82 7.17
CA GLN A 35 0.63 -7.58 6.94
C GLN A 35 -0.17 -6.56 6.12
N ARG A 36 -0.86 -7.01 5.05
CA ARG A 36 -1.75 -6.14 4.26
C ARG A 36 -2.85 -5.53 5.13
N ASP A 37 -3.51 -6.35 5.94
CA ASP A 37 -4.65 -5.94 6.74
C ASP A 37 -4.21 -4.96 7.83
N ARG A 38 -3.02 -5.17 8.44
CA ARG A 38 -2.39 -4.19 9.34
C ARG A 38 -2.20 -2.82 8.67
N TRP A 39 -1.70 -2.79 7.43
CA TRP A 39 -1.57 -1.53 6.69
C TRP A 39 -2.91 -0.86 6.43
N ILE A 40 -3.94 -1.63 6.08
CA ILE A 40 -5.30 -1.10 5.87
C ILE A 40 -5.83 -0.46 7.16
N ASP A 41 -5.66 -1.12 8.30
CA ASP A 41 -6.11 -0.61 9.59
C ASP A 41 -5.35 0.66 10.00
N GLN A 42 -4.02 0.69 9.82
CA GLN A 42 -3.17 1.85 10.11
C GLN A 42 -3.51 3.07 9.23
N LEU A 43 -3.99 2.83 8.02
CA LEU A 43 -4.34 3.88 7.06
C LEU A 43 -5.80 4.31 7.13
N ASP A 44 -6.64 3.68 7.97
CA ASP A 44 -8.07 3.96 8.01
C ASP A 44 -8.33 5.39 8.55
N PRO A 45 -8.86 6.30 7.72
CA PRO A 45 -9.11 7.68 8.14
C PRO A 45 -10.26 7.83 9.16
N SER A 46 -11.00 6.75 9.46
CA SER A 46 -12.08 6.73 10.45
C SER A 46 -11.58 7.00 11.87
N PHE A 47 -10.29 6.76 12.13
CA PHE A 47 -9.66 6.95 13.44
C PHE A 47 -8.83 8.24 13.55
N GLY A 48 -8.80 9.06 12.50
CA GLY A 48 -7.97 10.26 12.40
C GLY A 48 -7.19 10.32 11.10
N ALA A 49 -6.49 11.43 10.84
CA ALA A 49 -5.57 11.49 9.71
C ALA A 49 -4.42 10.50 9.97
N PRO A 50 -4.14 9.54 9.07
CA PRO A 50 -3.05 8.61 9.27
C PRO A 50 -1.72 9.36 9.27
N ASP A 51 -0.91 9.12 10.30
CA ASP A 51 0.43 9.66 10.40
C ASP A 51 1.44 8.53 10.27
N LEU A 52 2.25 8.60 9.22
CA LEU A 52 3.28 7.61 8.95
C LEU A 52 4.66 8.19 9.25
N ALA A 53 5.47 7.41 9.98
CA ALA A 53 6.89 7.67 10.06
C ALA A 53 7.58 7.39 8.72
N PHE A 54 8.79 7.91 8.55
CA PHE A 54 9.56 7.67 7.33
C PHE A 54 9.84 6.17 7.13
N ASP A 55 10.13 5.44 8.20
CA ASP A 55 10.32 3.99 8.16
C ASP A 55 9.03 3.25 7.75
N ASP A 56 7.86 3.68 8.22
CA ASP A 56 6.58 3.09 7.79
C ASP A 56 6.36 3.27 6.29
N VAL A 57 6.67 4.46 5.75
CA VAL A 57 6.57 4.71 4.31
C VAL A 57 7.53 3.81 3.55
N ARG A 58 8.77 3.66 4.01
CA ARG A 58 9.76 2.77 3.37
C ARG A 58 9.28 1.32 3.35
N GLU A 59 8.73 0.82 4.46
CA GLU A 59 8.21 -0.54 4.57
C GLU A 59 6.96 -0.75 3.70
N LEU A 60 6.04 0.22 3.66
CA LEU A 60 4.84 0.17 2.84
C LEU A 60 5.18 0.16 1.34
N VAL A 61 6.14 0.97 0.91
CA VAL A 61 6.60 0.98 -0.49
C VAL A 61 7.26 -0.35 -0.86
N ALA A 62 8.10 -0.91 0.03
CA ALA A 62 8.69 -2.22 -0.20
C ALA A 62 7.61 -3.32 -0.30
N PHE A 63 6.61 -3.27 0.57
CA PHE A 63 5.47 -4.19 0.55
C PHE A 63 4.66 -4.11 -0.76
N LEU A 64 4.38 -2.91 -1.25
CA LEU A 64 3.67 -2.71 -2.52
C LEU A 64 4.51 -3.17 -3.73
N GLY A 65 5.82 -2.94 -3.69
CA GLY A 65 6.76 -3.39 -4.73
C GLY A 65 6.89 -4.92 -4.81
N ASP A 66 6.73 -5.61 -3.67
CA ASP A 66 6.74 -7.07 -3.58
C ASP A 66 5.33 -7.69 -3.73
N SER A 67 4.34 -6.86 -4.04
CA SER A 67 2.96 -7.28 -4.32
C SER A 67 2.67 -7.31 -5.82
N SER A 68 1.59 -7.97 -6.18
CA SER A 68 1.09 -8.06 -7.55
C SER A 68 -0.41 -7.78 -7.58
N PRO A 69 -0.99 -7.41 -8.74
CA PRO A 69 -2.44 -7.25 -8.82
C PRO A 69 -3.13 -8.60 -8.54
N SER A 70 -4.19 -8.56 -7.73
CA SER A 70 -5.02 -9.73 -7.49
C SER A 70 -5.78 -10.11 -8.75
N ARG A 71 -6.12 -11.40 -8.91
CA ARG A 71 -6.94 -11.87 -10.03
C ARG A 71 -8.32 -11.17 -10.09
N GLU A 72 -8.84 -10.77 -8.93
CA GLU A 72 -10.15 -10.12 -8.79
C GLU A 72 -10.11 -8.64 -9.17
N SER A 73 -8.96 -7.97 -9.03
CA SER A 73 -8.79 -6.56 -9.39
C SER A 73 -8.96 -6.29 -10.89
N ARG A 74 -8.80 -7.32 -11.73
CA ARG A 74 -8.76 -7.22 -13.20
C ARG A 74 -7.68 -6.27 -13.74
N MET A 75 -6.75 -5.84 -12.91
CA MET A 75 -5.63 -4.97 -13.32
C MET A 75 -4.54 -5.78 -14.01
N SER A 76 -3.97 -5.23 -15.08
CA SER A 76 -2.71 -5.71 -15.64
C SER A 76 -1.52 -5.33 -14.76
N ALA A 77 -0.37 -5.98 -14.99
CA ALA A 77 0.88 -5.64 -14.30
C ALA A 77 1.34 -4.20 -14.58
N ALA A 78 1.10 -3.68 -15.79
CA ALA A 78 1.44 -2.31 -16.15
C ALA A 78 0.56 -1.29 -15.41
N GLU A 79 -0.75 -1.55 -15.32
CA GLU A 79 -1.68 -0.70 -14.55
C GLU A 79 -1.35 -0.73 -13.06
N TRP A 80 -0.95 -1.90 -12.53
CA TRP A 80 -0.47 -2.04 -11.16
C TRP A 80 0.77 -1.18 -10.90
N SER A 81 1.80 -1.31 -11.74
CA SER A 81 3.03 -0.52 -11.62
C SER A 81 2.73 0.98 -11.63
N ALA A 82 1.93 1.45 -12.60
CA ALA A 82 1.57 2.85 -12.70
C ALA A 82 0.78 3.36 -11.47
N SER A 83 -0.08 2.51 -10.90
CA SER A 83 -0.82 2.83 -9.66
C SER A 83 0.13 2.97 -8.47
N VAL A 84 1.06 2.02 -8.31
CA VAL A 84 2.06 2.04 -7.23
C VAL A 84 2.98 3.25 -7.38
N ASP A 85 3.53 3.52 -8.57
CA ASP A 85 4.41 4.67 -8.82
C ASP A 85 3.74 6.01 -8.51
N SER A 86 2.47 6.15 -8.89
CA SER A 86 1.66 7.35 -8.59
C SER A 86 1.48 7.55 -7.08
N ILE A 87 1.20 6.47 -6.33
CA ILE A 87 1.06 6.50 -4.88
C ILE A 87 2.40 6.83 -4.20
N VAL A 88 3.49 6.18 -4.61
CA VAL A 88 4.84 6.39 -4.08
C VAL A 88 5.25 7.85 -4.26
N THR A 89 5.03 8.41 -5.45
CA THR A 89 5.33 9.82 -5.74
C THR A 89 4.59 10.77 -4.79
N ARG A 90 3.30 10.50 -4.53
CA ARG A 90 2.49 11.29 -3.60
C ARG A 90 2.95 11.14 -2.15
N LEU A 91 3.29 9.93 -1.72
CA LEU A 91 3.85 9.66 -0.38
C LEU A 91 5.16 10.41 -0.14
N LEU A 92 6.10 10.33 -1.09
CA LEU A 92 7.38 11.03 -1.00
C LEU A 92 7.22 12.55 -1.01
N SER A 93 6.18 13.07 -1.66
CA SER A 93 5.87 14.51 -1.67
C SER A 93 5.29 14.97 -0.33
N ALA A 94 4.54 14.11 0.38
CA ALA A 94 3.98 14.42 1.70
C ALA A 94 5.02 14.37 2.84
N LEU A 95 6.16 13.73 2.59
CA LEU A 95 7.29 13.65 3.53
C LEU A 95 8.24 14.86 3.49
N ARG A 96 8.05 15.78 2.53
CA ARG A 96 8.84 17.01 2.39
C ARG A 96 8.23 18.17 3.15
#